data_AF-A0A1W9H7S9-F1
#
_entry.id   AF-A0A1W9H7S9-F1
#
_cell.length_a   1.000
_cell.length_b   1.000
_cell.length_c   1.000
_cell.angle_alpha   90.00
_cell.angle_beta   90.00
_cell.angle_gamma   90.00
#
_symmetry.space_group_name_H-M   'P 1'
#
loop_
_entity.id
_entity.type
_entity.pdbx_description
1 polymer ?
#
loop_
_entity_poly.entity_id
_entity_poly.type
_entity_poly.pdbx_seq_one_letter_code
_entity_poly.pdbx_strand_id
1 'polypeptide(L)'
;MTHLIKIGNSQGIRIPKPLIEQADLEGKDLQLQVVEGGLLISPMKPARDGWRESIEATLKTHGTEPLDQEWLNAPLSTDDDWDW
;
A
#
# COMPACT_ATOMS: atom_id res chain seq x y z
N MET A 1 -11.76 20.27 -22.13
CA MET A 1 -12.75 19.42 -21.46
C MET A 1 -12.50 17.98 -21.88
N THR A 2 -12.33 17.09 -20.91
CA THR A 2 -12.11 15.66 -21.14
C THR A 2 -13.48 14.96 -21.10
N HIS A 3 -13.71 14.01 -22.02
CA HIS A 3 -14.98 13.28 -22.11
C HIS A 3 -14.74 11.78 -21.98
N LEU A 4 -15.75 11.08 -21.47
CA LEU A 4 -15.77 9.62 -21.47
C LEU A 4 -15.94 9.10 -22.91
N ILE A 5 -15.13 8.12 -23.25
CA ILE A 5 -15.20 7.40 -24.53
C ILE A 5 -15.63 5.95 -24.28
N LYS A 6 -16.58 5.47 -25.06
CA LYS A 6 -17.05 4.08 -24.94
C LYS A 6 -15.99 3.12 -25.51
N ILE A 7 -15.61 2.12 -24.74
CA ILE A 7 -14.72 1.02 -25.13
C ILE A 7 -15.45 -0.28 -24.81
N GLY A 8 -16.27 -0.77 -25.73
CA GLY A 8 -17.14 -1.94 -25.49
C GLY A 8 -18.13 -1.69 -24.35
N ASN A 9 -18.08 -2.51 -23.29
CA ASN A 9 -18.88 -2.33 -22.07
C ASN A 9 -18.24 -1.37 -21.05
N SER A 10 -17.03 -0.88 -21.33
CA SER A 10 -16.26 0.00 -20.44
C SER A 10 -16.24 1.44 -20.97
N GLN A 11 -15.75 2.35 -20.12
CA GLN A 11 -15.51 3.75 -20.48
C GLN A 11 -14.02 4.09 -20.27
N GLY A 12 -13.45 4.86 -21.19
CA GLY A 12 -12.11 5.40 -21.07
C GLY A 12 -12.12 6.92 -20.93
N ILE A 13 -11.02 7.48 -20.43
CA ILE A 13 -10.71 8.92 -20.47
C ILE A 13 -9.35 9.13 -21.12
N ARG A 14 -9.16 10.24 -21.83
CA ARG A 14 -7.84 10.61 -22.37
C ARG A 14 -7.09 11.42 -21.32
N ILE A 15 -6.00 10.86 -20.78
CA ILE A 15 -5.12 11.54 -19.83
C ILE A 15 -3.93 12.12 -20.60
N PRO A 16 -3.68 13.44 -20.56
CA PRO A 16 -2.49 14.04 -21.17
C PRO A 16 -1.19 13.41 -20.64
N LYS A 17 -0.21 13.18 -21.52
CA LYS A 17 1.10 12.61 -21.16
C LYS A 17 1.78 13.31 -19.96
N PRO A 18 1.77 14.66 -19.87
CA PRO A 18 2.38 15.33 -18.72
C PRO A 18 1.75 14.96 -17.37
N LEU A 19 0.44 14.65 -17.34
CA LEU A 19 -0.21 14.21 -16.10
C LEU A 19 0.13 12.75 -15.75
N ILE A 20 0.32 11.90 -16.75
CA ILE A 20 0.77 10.52 -16.55
C ILE A 20 2.18 10.52 -15.93
N GLU A 21 3.07 11.35 -16.46
CA GLU A 21 4.44 11.52 -15.95
C GLU A 21 4.46 12.12 -14.54
N GLN A 22 3.71 13.21 -14.31
CA GLN A 22 3.64 13.86 -12.99
C GLN A 22 3.03 12.98 -11.90
N ALA A 23 2.06 12.13 -12.26
CA ALA A 23 1.42 11.21 -11.34
C ALA A 23 2.11 9.83 -11.28
N ASP A 24 3.26 9.66 -11.96
CA ASP A 24 4.08 8.45 -11.92
C ASP A 24 3.29 7.18 -12.30
N LEU A 25 2.41 7.32 -13.30
CA LEU A 25 1.49 6.26 -13.76
C LEU A 25 2.07 5.42 -14.91
N GLU A 26 3.16 5.88 -15.54
CA GLU A 26 3.71 5.27 -16.74
C GLU A 26 4.29 3.87 -16.45
N GLY A 27 3.78 2.85 -17.17
CA GLY A 27 4.27 1.47 -17.07
C GLY A 27 3.92 0.77 -15.75
N LYS A 28 3.00 1.31 -14.94
CA LYS A 28 2.60 0.72 -13.65
C LYS A 28 1.18 0.17 -13.70
N ASP A 29 0.92 -0.85 -12.89
CA ASP A 29 -0.45 -1.26 -12.58
C ASP A 29 -1.15 -0.12 -11.81
N LEU A 30 -2.40 0.16 -12.14
CA LEU A 30 -3.16 1.27 -11.59
C LEU A 30 -4.34 0.76 -10.77
N GLN A 31 -4.61 1.42 -9.64
CA GLN A 31 -5.86 1.25 -8.92
C GLN A 31 -6.82 2.42 -9.16
N LEU A 32 -8.11 2.11 -9.13
CA LEU A 32 -9.21 3.06 -9.30
C LEU A 32 -10.03 3.04 -8.02
N GLN A 33 -10.20 4.19 -7.37
CA GLN A 33 -10.98 4.32 -6.15
C GLN A 33 -11.98 5.47 -6.27
N VAL A 34 -13.25 5.20 -5.94
CA VAL A 34 -14.26 6.25 -5.84
C VAL A 34 -14.04 7.04 -4.55
N VAL A 35 -13.97 8.36 -4.67
CA VAL A 35 -13.81 9.30 -3.56
C VAL A 35 -14.91 10.36 -3.63
N GLU A 36 -15.08 11.14 -2.57
CA GLU A 36 -16.00 12.27 -2.61
C GLU A 36 -15.60 13.24 -3.73
N GLY A 37 -16.52 13.48 -4.67
CA GLY A 37 -16.29 14.37 -5.80
C GLY A 37 -15.57 13.75 -7.01
N GLY A 38 -15.24 12.45 -7.02
CA GLY A 38 -14.69 11.85 -8.24
C GLY A 38 -14.04 10.47 -8.12
N LEU A 39 -13.07 10.24 -9.00
CA LEU A 39 -12.33 8.98 -9.14
C LEU A 39 -10.83 9.27 -8.96
N LEU A 40 -10.22 8.62 -7.98
CA LEU A 40 -8.78 8.62 -7.76
C LEU A 40 -8.13 7.52 -8.59
N ILE A 41 -7.11 7.89 -9.36
CA ILE A 41 -6.25 6.98 -10.12
C ILE A 41 -4.85 7.08 -9.53
N SER A 42 -4.30 5.97 -9.06
CA SER A 42 -2.96 5.94 -8.48
C SER A 42 -2.21 4.67 -8.87
N PRO A 43 -0.87 4.68 -8.86
CA PRO A 43 -0.09 3.46 -8.99
C PRO A 43 -0.49 2.46 -7.91
N MET A 44 -0.65 1.21 -8.28
CA MET A 44 -0.79 0.12 -7.33
C MET A 44 0.57 -0.08 -6.65
N LYS A 45 0.58 0.12 -5.32
CA LYS A 45 1.76 -0.19 -4.50
C LYS A 45 1.50 -1.52 -3.81
N PRO A 46 2.29 -2.57 -4.08
CA PRO A 46 2.14 -3.81 -3.33
C PRO A 46 2.38 -3.54 -1.85
N ALA A 47 1.56 -4.13 -1.00
CA ALA A 47 1.79 -4.06 0.43
C ALA A 47 3.16 -4.65 0.74
N ARG A 48 3.96 -3.94 1.54
CA ARG A 48 5.31 -4.34 1.95
C ARG A 48 6.34 -4.43 0.81
N ASP A 49 6.14 -3.68 -0.26
CA ASP A 49 7.16 -3.54 -1.30
C ASP A 49 8.48 -3.02 -0.70
N GLY A 50 9.60 -3.65 -1.02
CA GLY A 50 10.92 -3.34 -0.46
C GLY A 50 11.17 -3.81 0.98
N TRP A 51 10.18 -4.40 1.66
CA TRP A 51 10.36 -4.83 3.06
C TRP A 51 11.37 -5.98 3.17
N ARG A 52 11.36 -6.91 2.22
CA ARG A 52 12.26 -8.05 2.25
C ARG A 52 13.72 -7.59 2.26
N GLU A 53 14.05 -6.70 1.33
CA GLU A 53 15.37 -6.12 1.15
C GLU A 53 15.78 -5.29 2.37
N SER A 54 14.86 -4.48 2.90
CA SER A 54 15.10 -3.69 4.11
C SER A 54 15.35 -4.58 5.34
N ILE A 55 14.55 -5.62 5.55
CA ILE A 55 14.71 -6.55 6.67
C ILE A 55 16.04 -7.30 6.55
N GLU A 56 16.37 -7.80 5.36
CA GLU A 56 17.65 -8.47 5.11
C GLU A 56 18.85 -7.54 5.36
N ALA A 57 18.77 -6.27 4.94
CA ALA A 57 19.81 -5.28 5.19
C ALA A 57 19.97 -5.02 6.70
N THR A 58 18.87 -4.80 7.42
CA THR A 58 18.88 -4.58 8.87
C THR A 58 19.48 -5.78 9.61
N LEU A 59 19.09 -7.01 9.27
CA LEU A 59 19.63 -8.23 9.87
C LEU A 59 21.13 -8.41 9.58
N LYS A 60 21.61 -8.01 8.39
CA LYS A 60 23.04 -8.04 8.07
C LYS A 60 23.84 -7.02 8.88
N THR A 61 23.29 -5.83 9.12
CA THR A 61 23.99 -4.75 9.83
C THR A 61 23.96 -4.93 11.34
N HIS A 62 22.83 -5.36 11.90
CA HIS A 62 22.59 -5.40 13.35
C HIS A 62 22.53 -6.82 13.93
N GLY A 63 22.57 -7.85 13.07
CA GLY A 63 22.34 -9.23 13.48
C GLY A 63 20.84 -9.53 13.70
N THR A 64 20.55 -10.76 14.08
CA THR A 64 19.19 -11.16 14.48
C THR A 64 18.93 -10.68 15.91
N GLU A 65 17.85 -9.92 16.11
CA GLU A 65 17.41 -9.55 17.44
C GLU A 65 17.04 -10.82 18.23
N PRO A 66 17.55 -11.00 19.46
CA PRO A 66 17.16 -12.13 20.29
C PRO A 66 15.66 -12.08 20.56
N LEU A 67 14.99 -13.23 20.44
CA LEU A 67 13.58 -13.35 20.76
C LEU A 67 13.35 -12.99 22.23
N ASP A 68 12.41 -12.07 22.48
CA ASP A 68 11.95 -11.78 23.82
C ASP A 68 11.05 -12.92 24.32
N GLN A 69 11.68 -13.91 24.95
CA GLN A 69 11.00 -15.05 25.54
C GLN A 69 10.13 -14.66 26.73
N GLU A 70 10.46 -13.57 27.43
CA GLU A 70 9.66 -13.11 28.56
C GLU A 70 8.32 -12.58 28.07
N TRP A 71 8.34 -11.75 27.02
CA TRP A 71 7.13 -11.26 26.37
C TRP A 71 6.33 -12.38 25.69
N LEU A 72 6.99 -13.27 24.94
CA LEU A 72 6.32 -14.36 24.22
C LEU A 72 5.65 -15.38 25.14
N ASN A 73 6.21 -15.60 26.33
CA ASN A 73 5.67 -16.51 27.33
C ASN A 73 4.85 -15.78 28.40
N ALA A 74 4.54 -14.49 28.20
CA ALA A 74 3.72 -13.74 29.12
C ALA A 74 2.35 -14.43 29.26
N PRO A 75 1.85 -14.60 30.49
CA PRO A 75 0.53 -15.18 30.70
C PRO A 75 -0.53 -14.29 30.05
N LEU A 76 -1.51 -14.89 29.38
CA LEU A 76 -2.66 -14.16 28.88
C LEU A 76 -3.39 -13.53 30.07
N SER A 77 -3.59 -12.22 30.05
CA SER A 77 -4.46 -11.57 31.03
C SER A 77 -5.90 -11.99 30.76
N THR A 78 -6.67 -12.19 31.83
CA THR A 78 -8.11 -12.37 31.72
C THR A 78 -8.79 -11.00 31.57
N ASP A 79 -9.89 -10.95 30.82
CA ASP A 79 -10.64 -9.68 30.59
C ASP A 79 -11.12 -9.02 31.90
N ASP A 80 -11.18 -9.78 33.00
CA ASP A 80 -11.56 -9.27 34.34
C ASP A 80 -10.45 -8.49 35.06
N ASP A 81 -9.22 -8.44 34.53
CA ASP A 81 -8.07 -7.77 35.17
C ASP A 81 -7.86 -6.31 34.71
N TRP A 82 -8.79 -5.76 33.92
CA TRP A 82 -8.67 -4.40 33.35
C TRP A 82 -9.58 -3.42 34.09
N ASP A 83 -9.03 -2.73 35.10
CA ASP A 83 -9.60 -1.47 35.59
C ASP A 83 -8.96 -0.30 34.83
N TRP A 84 -9.81 0.54 34.24
CA TRP A 84 -9.47 1.71 33.43
C TRP A 84 -9.56 3.00 34.24
#